data_AF-A0A4V2BAM4-F1
#
_entry.id   AF-A0A4V2BAM4-F1
#
_cell.length_a   1.000
_cell.length_b   1.000
_cell.length_c   1.000
_cell.angle_alpha   90.00
_cell.angle_beta   90.00
_cell.angle_gamma   90.00
#
_symmetry.space_group_name_H-M   'P 1'
#
loop_
_entity.id
_entity.type
_entity.pdbx_description
1 polymer ?
#
loop_
_entity_poly.entity_id
_entity_poly.type
_entity_poly.pdbx_seq_one_letter_code
_entity_poly.pdbx_strand_id
1 'polypeptide(L)'
;MYKLRLIAGLALALFTSLLYAEVPVPPLTQHVVDTTSTLNEQQITQIEDSLRAFEALKGSQIAVLIISTTQSEAIEQYGIRVAEQWKLGRKNIDDGAILIVAKDDRTLRIEVGYGLEGALNDATAKRIIEEIIVPQFKAGDFYNGIRAGTEQIMKVVEGEALPAAEKNNATSSGERDINF
;
A
#
# COMPACT_ATOMS: atom_id res chain seq x y z
N MET A 1 -66.44 33.54 19.53
CA MET A 1 -66.43 33.13 18.11
C MET A 1 -64.98 32.86 17.74
N TYR A 2 -64.68 31.64 17.26
CA TYR A 2 -63.36 31.03 17.13
C TYR A 2 -62.38 31.78 16.19
N LYS A 3 -61.12 31.31 16.25
CA LYS A 3 -60.11 31.21 15.19
C LYS A 3 -59.01 32.28 15.32
N LEU A 4 -57.72 32.02 15.17
CA LEU A 4 -56.92 30.87 14.73
C LEU A 4 -55.57 31.48 14.38
N ARG A 5 -54.48 31.21 15.10
CA ARG A 5 -53.10 31.30 14.58
C ARG A 5 -52.23 30.27 15.30
N LEU A 6 -52.54 29.02 14.98
CA LEU A 6 -51.71 27.86 15.28
C LEU A 6 -50.65 27.75 14.19
N ILE A 7 -49.44 27.38 14.60
CA ILE A 7 -48.33 26.87 13.78
C ILE A 7 -47.44 27.97 13.15
N ALA A 8 -46.75 28.70 14.02
CA ALA A 8 -45.40 29.16 13.75
C ALA A 8 -44.44 28.21 14.48
N GLY A 9 -44.30 26.99 13.97
CA GLY A 9 -43.47 25.98 14.60
C GLY A 9 -43.27 24.79 13.69
N LEU A 10 -41.99 24.48 13.48
CA LEU A 10 -41.48 23.16 13.08
C LEU A 10 -41.57 22.80 11.59
N ALA A 11 -40.58 23.23 10.81
CA ALA A 11 -40.02 22.43 9.70
C ALA A 11 -38.77 23.10 9.09
N LEU A 12 -37.78 23.48 9.90
CA LEU A 12 -36.41 23.60 9.38
C LEU A 12 -35.72 22.29 9.74
N ALA A 13 -35.95 21.27 8.92
CA ALA A 13 -35.21 20.03 8.98
C ALA A 13 -33.76 20.34 8.62
N LEU A 14 -32.94 20.53 9.66
CA LEU A 14 -31.48 20.51 9.59
C LEU A 14 -31.07 19.10 9.13
N PHE A 15 -30.98 18.92 7.81
CA PHE A 15 -30.23 17.82 7.22
C PHE A 15 -28.74 18.15 7.42
N THR A 16 -28.23 17.88 8.61
CA THR A 16 -26.79 17.86 8.84
C THR A 16 -26.26 16.61 8.18
N SER A 17 -25.83 16.72 6.93
CA SER A 17 -24.98 15.70 6.30
C SER A 17 -23.75 15.56 7.18
N LEU A 18 -23.57 14.39 7.82
CA LEU A 18 -22.28 14.08 8.43
C LEU A 18 -21.25 14.03 7.30
N LEU A 19 -20.42 15.07 7.21
CA LEU A 19 -19.18 15.01 6.43
C LEU A 19 -18.26 14.04 7.18
N TYR A 20 -18.22 12.78 6.75
CA TYR A 20 -17.18 11.86 7.19
C TYR A 20 -15.87 12.34 6.58
N ALA A 21 -14.92 12.74 7.42
CA ALA A 21 -13.58 13.06 6.97
C ALA A 21 -12.89 11.78 6.52
N GLU A 22 -12.39 11.75 5.28
CA GLU A 22 -11.61 10.63 4.79
C GLU A 22 -10.37 10.41 5.64
N VAL A 23 -9.97 9.15 5.81
CA VAL A 23 -8.70 8.82 6.46
C VAL A 23 -7.57 9.34 5.57
N PRO A 24 -6.61 10.13 6.08
CA PRO A 24 -5.51 10.62 5.27
C PRO A 24 -4.55 9.49 4.89
N VAL A 25 -4.09 9.50 3.64
CA VAL A 25 -3.01 8.60 3.20
C VAL A 25 -1.68 9.13 3.76
N PRO A 26 -0.97 8.35 4.60
CA PRO A 26 0.32 8.78 5.13
C PRO A 26 1.35 8.89 4.00
N PRO A 27 2.36 9.77 4.13
CA PRO A 27 3.41 9.89 3.13
C PRO A 27 4.24 8.60 3.06
N LEU A 28 4.65 8.23 1.84
CA LEU A 28 5.62 7.17 1.62
C LEU A 28 7.01 7.66 2.05
N THR A 29 7.43 7.30 3.26
CA THR A 29 8.75 7.67 3.81
C THR A 29 9.80 6.58 3.59
N GLN A 30 9.35 5.34 3.42
CA GLN A 30 10.14 4.11 3.25
C GLN A 30 9.21 2.99 2.75
N HIS A 31 9.72 1.79 2.46
CA HIS A 31 8.91 0.68 1.94
C HIS A 31 7.86 0.17 2.94
N VAL A 32 7.99 0.43 4.23
CA VAL A 32 7.10 -0.01 5.31
C VAL A 32 6.66 1.20 6.13
N VAL A 33 5.42 1.62 5.93
CA VAL A 33 4.79 2.69 6.70
C VAL A 33 3.82 2.07 7.70
N ASP A 34 4.21 2.04 8.98
CA ASP A 34 3.37 1.56 10.08
C ASP A 34 2.95 2.73 11.00
N THR A 35 1.69 3.15 10.87
CA THR A 35 1.11 4.23 11.69
C THR A 35 0.53 3.74 13.03
N THR A 36 0.61 2.43 13.29
CA THR A 36 -0.05 1.76 14.41
C THR A 36 0.92 1.18 15.44
N SER A 37 2.22 1.24 15.17
CA SER A 37 3.27 0.58 15.97
C SER A 37 2.98 -0.91 16.18
N THR A 38 2.43 -1.56 15.15
CA THR A 38 2.18 -3.00 15.14
C THR A 38 3.46 -3.80 14.99
N LEU A 39 4.43 -3.24 14.26
CA LEU A 39 5.77 -3.78 14.11
C LEU A 39 6.76 -3.00 14.98
N ASN A 40 7.74 -3.71 15.54
CA ASN A 40 8.88 -3.06 16.19
C ASN A 40 9.96 -2.67 15.16
N GLU A 41 10.94 -1.86 15.59
CA GLU A 41 11.99 -1.34 14.71
C GLU A 41 12.81 -2.43 14.00
N GLN A 42 13.13 -3.52 14.69
CA GLN A 42 13.89 -4.63 14.11
C GLN A 42 13.07 -5.33 13.01
N GLN A 43 11.78 -5.54 13.25
CA GLN A 43 10.86 -6.15 12.30
C GLN A 43 10.68 -5.29 11.05
N ILE A 44 10.51 -3.97 11.23
CA ILE A 44 10.46 -3.00 10.13
C ILE A 44 11.76 -3.09 9.31
N THR A 45 12.92 -3.01 9.98
CA THR A 45 14.24 -3.05 9.32
C THR A 45 14.43 -4.30 8.47
N GLN A 46 14.02 -5.47 8.96
CA GLN A 46 14.16 -6.73 8.23
C GLN A 46 13.31 -6.79 6.96
N ILE A 47 12.07 -6.30 7.04
CA ILE A 47 11.17 -6.23 5.87
C ILE A 47 11.72 -5.21 4.88
N GLU A 48 12.08 -4.03 5.35
CA GLU A 48 12.72 -2.95 4.59
C GLU A 48 13.97 -3.40 3.82
N ASP A 49 14.90 -4.08 4.49
CA ASP A 49 16.12 -4.57 3.85
C ASP A 49 15.82 -5.56 2.71
N SER A 50 14.83 -6.43 2.92
CA SER A 50 14.41 -7.41 1.92
C SER A 50 13.76 -6.71 0.70
N LEU A 51 12.88 -5.73 0.94
CA LEU A 51 12.20 -4.97 -0.11
C LEU A 51 13.19 -4.11 -0.91
N ARG A 52 14.14 -3.44 -0.23
CA ARG A 52 15.22 -2.68 -0.90
C ARG A 52 16.13 -3.56 -1.73
N ALA A 53 16.52 -4.73 -1.21
CA ALA A 53 17.36 -5.66 -1.95
C ALA A 53 16.63 -6.17 -3.21
N PHE A 54 15.34 -6.44 -3.12
CA PHE A 54 14.52 -6.85 -4.25
C PHE A 54 14.38 -5.72 -5.29
N GLU A 55 14.08 -4.51 -4.86
CA GLU A 55 14.02 -3.34 -5.76
C GLU A 55 15.36 -3.12 -6.46
N ALA A 56 16.49 -3.22 -5.76
CA ALA A 56 17.81 -3.08 -6.37
C ALA A 56 18.10 -4.16 -7.43
N LEU A 57 17.57 -5.37 -7.24
CA LEU A 57 17.75 -6.50 -8.15
C LEU A 57 16.84 -6.43 -9.38
N LYS A 58 15.55 -6.10 -9.17
CA LYS A 58 14.49 -6.22 -10.18
C LYS A 58 13.96 -4.89 -10.72
N GLY A 59 14.12 -3.82 -9.97
CA GLY A 59 13.56 -2.49 -10.23
C GLY A 59 12.11 -2.33 -9.75
N SER A 60 11.39 -3.43 -9.52
CA SER A 60 10.01 -3.41 -9.02
C SER A 60 9.96 -2.97 -7.57
N GLN A 61 8.95 -2.16 -7.25
CA GLN A 61 8.84 -1.50 -5.95
C GLN A 61 7.66 -2.08 -5.18
N ILE A 62 7.94 -2.68 -4.02
CA ILE A 62 6.90 -3.30 -3.18
C ILE A 62 6.90 -2.59 -1.83
N ALA A 63 5.74 -2.14 -1.36
CA ALA A 63 5.58 -1.49 -0.07
C ALA A 63 4.50 -2.12 0.80
N VAL A 64 4.54 -1.78 2.09
CA VAL A 64 3.58 -2.16 3.12
C VAL A 64 3.05 -0.90 3.80
N LEU A 65 1.74 -0.81 3.91
CA LEU A 65 1.04 0.22 4.67
C LEU A 65 0.22 -0.44 5.79
N ILE A 66 0.47 -0.05 7.03
CA ILE A 66 -0.32 -0.45 8.19
C ILE A 66 -0.99 0.78 8.77
N ILE A 67 -2.32 0.75 8.77
CA ILE A 67 -3.19 1.76 9.38
C ILE A 67 -4.15 1.08 10.36
N SER A 68 -4.69 1.87 11.29
CA SER A 68 -5.70 1.38 12.23
C SER A 68 -6.98 1.02 11.49
N THR A 69 -7.55 1.95 10.73
CA THR A 69 -8.87 1.81 10.09
C THR A 69 -8.97 2.66 8.83
N THR A 70 -9.83 2.23 7.91
CA THR A 70 -10.35 2.99 6.76
C THR A 70 -11.66 3.72 7.09
N GLN A 71 -12.13 3.61 8.34
CA GLN A 71 -13.42 4.12 8.83
C GLN A 71 -14.59 3.61 7.98
N SER A 72 -15.32 4.51 7.32
CA SER A 72 -16.44 4.18 6.45
C SER A 72 -16.04 3.98 4.99
N GLU A 73 -14.78 4.22 4.64
CA GLU A 73 -14.26 4.02 3.29
C GLU A 73 -13.98 2.53 3.06
N ALA A 74 -14.35 2.02 1.88
CA ALA A 74 -13.98 0.66 1.50
C ALA A 74 -12.47 0.59 1.23
N ILE A 75 -11.80 -0.50 1.64
CA ILE A 75 -10.34 -0.62 1.48
C ILE A 75 -9.90 -0.53 0.01
N GLU A 76 -10.76 -0.89 -0.93
CA GLU A 76 -10.54 -0.73 -2.36
C GLU A 76 -10.43 0.75 -2.77
N GLN A 77 -11.31 1.61 -2.23
CA GLN A 77 -11.26 3.05 -2.51
C GLN A 77 -10.05 3.69 -1.82
N TYR A 78 -9.79 3.31 -0.56
CA TYR A 78 -8.62 3.77 0.16
C TYR A 78 -7.32 3.38 -0.57
N GLY A 79 -7.24 2.13 -1.04
CA GLY A 79 -6.06 1.62 -1.74
C GLY A 79 -5.80 2.31 -3.08
N ILE A 80 -6.83 2.67 -3.84
CA ILE A 80 -6.69 3.52 -5.03
C ILE A 80 -6.03 4.86 -4.66
N ARG A 81 -6.51 5.54 -3.61
CA ARG A 81 -5.89 6.81 -3.16
C ARG A 81 -4.44 6.62 -2.73
N VAL A 82 -4.13 5.51 -2.06
CA VAL A 82 -2.74 5.17 -1.70
C VAL A 82 -1.89 4.99 -2.95
N ALA A 83 -2.33 4.22 -3.94
CA ALA A 83 -1.61 3.99 -5.19
C ALA A 83 -1.40 5.30 -5.97
N GLU A 84 -2.43 6.15 -6.07
CA GLU A 84 -2.36 7.45 -6.74
C GLU A 84 -1.39 8.43 -6.06
N GLN A 85 -1.30 8.38 -4.73
CA GLN A 85 -0.42 9.27 -3.96
C GLN A 85 1.02 8.74 -3.91
N TRP A 86 1.20 7.45 -3.72
CA TRP A 86 2.52 6.84 -3.56
C TRP A 86 3.22 6.60 -4.90
N LYS A 87 2.46 6.32 -5.96
CA LYS A 87 2.96 6.15 -7.33
C LYS A 87 4.18 5.22 -7.41
N LEU A 88 4.10 4.09 -6.70
CA LEU A 88 5.14 3.07 -6.75
C LEU A 88 5.21 2.43 -8.13
N GLY A 89 6.41 2.01 -8.49
CA GLY A 89 6.73 1.42 -9.78
C GLY A 89 7.54 2.39 -10.64
N ARG A 90 8.30 1.81 -11.56
CA ARG A 90 9.10 2.59 -12.51
C ARG A 90 8.18 3.23 -13.54
N LYS A 91 8.50 4.47 -13.91
CA LYS A 91 7.75 5.23 -14.91
C LYS A 91 7.62 4.43 -16.22
N ASN A 92 6.40 4.35 -16.74
CA ASN A 92 6.02 3.59 -17.96
C ASN A 92 6.15 2.07 -17.86
N ILE A 93 6.61 1.52 -16.74
CA ILE A 93 6.66 0.08 -16.48
C ILE A 93 5.52 -0.30 -15.53
N ASP A 94 5.24 0.57 -14.55
CA ASP A 94 4.15 0.39 -13.58
C ASP A 94 4.30 -0.92 -12.78
N ASP A 95 5.53 -1.21 -12.35
CA ASP A 95 5.90 -2.42 -11.62
C ASP A 95 5.91 -2.23 -10.09
N GLY A 96 4.88 -1.54 -9.57
CA GLY A 96 4.67 -1.28 -8.15
C GLY A 96 3.64 -2.23 -7.51
N ALA A 97 3.79 -2.55 -6.23
CA ALA A 97 2.76 -3.22 -5.44
C ALA A 97 2.69 -2.71 -4.00
N ILE A 98 1.50 -2.69 -3.40
CA ILE A 98 1.27 -2.19 -2.03
C ILE A 98 0.42 -3.18 -1.25
N LEU A 99 0.97 -3.76 -0.19
CA LEU A 99 0.20 -4.48 0.82
C LEU A 99 -0.38 -3.48 1.82
N ILE A 100 -1.69 -3.31 1.82
CA ILE A 100 -2.41 -2.42 2.74
C ILE A 100 -3.11 -3.26 3.81
N VAL A 101 -2.89 -2.90 5.06
CA VAL A 101 -3.48 -3.54 6.23
C VAL A 101 -4.25 -2.50 7.04
N ALA A 102 -5.58 -2.63 7.07
CA ALA A 102 -6.45 -1.90 7.97
C ALA A 102 -6.74 -2.80 9.19
N LYS A 103 -5.90 -2.64 10.21
CA LYS A 103 -5.74 -3.62 11.29
C LYS A 103 -7.01 -3.81 12.13
N ASP A 104 -7.65 -2.72 12.53
CA ASP A 104 -8.84 -2.74 13.40
C ASP A 104 -10.07 -3.20 12.61
N ASP A 105 -10.11 -2.89 11.32
CA ASP A 105 -11.13 -3.33 10.37
C ASP A 105 -10.99 -4.82 10.00
N ARG A 106 -9.82 -5.42 10.29
CA ARG A 106 -9.44 -6.79 9.90
C ARG A 106 -9.59 -7.03 8.40
N THR A 107 -9.33 -6.01 7.60
CA THR A 107 -9.33 -6.08 6.14
C THR A 107 -7.95 -5.73 5.59
N LEU A 108 -7.61 -6.33 4.47
CA LEU A 108 -6.32 -6.16 3.81
C LEU A 108 -6.49 -6.28 2.30
N ARG A 109 -5.61 -5.60 1.58
CA ARG A 109 -5.63 -5.51 0.13
C ARG A 109 -4.22 -5.43 -0.42
N ILE A 110 -4.03 -5.97 -1.62
CA ILE A 110 -2.81 -5.76 -2.40
C ILE A 110 -3.20 -4.92 -3.60
N GLU A 111 -2.66 -3.71 -3.69
CA GLU A 111 -2.71 -2.92 -4.92
C GLU A 111 -1.55 -3.31 -5.82
N VAL A 112 -1.82 -3.42 -7.11
CA VAL A 112 -0.89 -3.93 -8.11
C VAL A 112 -0.88 -2.98 -9.29
N GLY A 113 0.32 -2.52 -9.68
CA GLY A 113 0.52 -1.75 -10.91
C GLY A 113 0.39 -2.63 -12.14
N TYR A 114 0.01 -2.03 -13.26
CA TYR A 114 -0.29 -2.73 -14.52
C TYR A 114 0.87 -3.62 -15.00
N GLY A 115 2.11 -3.21 -14.76
CA GLY A 115 3.30 -3.99 -15.14
C GLY A 115 3.42 -5.34 -14.44
N LEU A 116 2.76 -5.52 -13.30
CA LEU A 116 2.79 -6.76 -12.51
C LEU A 116 1.55 -7.64 -12.70
N GLU A 117 0.52 -7.20 -13.42
CA GLU A 117 -0.76 -7.93 -13.52
C GLU A 117 -0.63 -9.30 -14.20
N GLY A 118 0.42 -9.53 -15.00
CA GLY A 118 0.73 -10.83 -15.59
C GLY A 118 0.92 -11.92 -14.53
N ALA A 119 1.84 -11.69 -13.59
CA ALA A 119 2.16 -12.62 -12.50
C ALA A 119 1.29 -12.40 -11.24
N LEU A 120 1.10 -11.16 -10.83
CA LEU A 120 0.41 -10.75 -9.61
C LEU A 120 -1.01 -10.27 -9.89
N ASN A 121 -1.80 -11.05 -10.64
CA ASN A 121 -3.22 -10.75 -10.85
C ASN A 121 -4.06 -10.87 -9.55
N ASP A 122 -5.32 -10.42 -9.61
CA ASP A 122 -6.27 -10.44 -8.49
C ASP A 122 -6.40 -11.82 -7.82
N ALA A 123 -6.46 -12.90 -8.62
CA ALA A 123 -6.57 -14.25 -8.08
C ALA A 123 -5.31 -14.68 -7.31
N THR A 124 -4.13 -14.32 -7.79
CA THR A 124 -2.86 -14.58 -7.09
C THR A 124 -2.75 -13.73 -5.83
N ALA A 125 -3.06 -12.43 -5.91
CA ALA A 125 -3.06 -11.52 -4.76
C ALA A 125 -4.01 -12.01 -3.65
N LYS A 126 -5.24 -12.37 -4.01
CA LYS A 126 -6.21 -12.96 -3.09
C LYS A 126 -5.69 -14.23 -2.42
N ARG A 127 -5.04 -15.12 -3.18
CA ARG A 127 -4.45 -16.34 -2.63
C ARG A 127 -3.36 -16.05 -1.61
N ILE A 128 -2.46 -15.10 -1.89
CA ILE A 128 -1.43 -14.67 -0.94
C ILE A 128 -2.08 -14.19 0.36
N ILE A 129 -3.11 -13.35 0.26
CA ILE A 129 -3.86 -12.85 1.41
C ILE A 129 -4.47 -14.02 2.21
N GLU A 130 -5.26 -14.87 1.58
CA GLU A 130 -6.07 -15.88 2.25
C GLU A 130 -5.26 -17.05 2.81
N GLU A 131 -4.23 -17.50 2.08
CA GLU A 131 -3.47 -18.71 2.41
C GLU A 131 -2.20 -18.42 3.22
N ILE A 132 -1.64 -17.21 3.15
CA ILE A 132 -0.35 -16.88 3.77
C ILE A 132 -0.51 -15.85 4.88
N ILE A 133 -1.17 -14.73 4.61
CA ILE A 133 -1.23 -13.59 5.55
C ILE A 133 -2.30 -13.84 6.63
N VAL A 134 -3.53 -14.14 6.21
CA VAL A 134 -4.68 -14.27 7.11
C VAL A 134 -4.48 -15.33 8.21
N PRO A 135 -3.90 -16.52 7.96
CA PRO A 135 -3.66 -17.49 9.03
C PRO A 135 -2.76 -16.96 10.14
N GLN A 136 -1.73 -16.18 9.80
CA GLN A 136 -0.81 -15.57 10.77
C GLN A 136 -1.50 -14.45 11.56
N PHE A 137 -2.28 -13.60 10.88
CA PHE A 137 -3.04 -12.53 11.55
C PHE A 137 -4.08 -13.10 12.52
N LYS A 138 -4.72 -14.23 12.18
CA LYS A 138 -5.62 -14.94 13.09
C LYS A 138 -4.92 -15.47 14.34
N ALA A 139 -3.63 -15.77 14.25
CA ALA A 139 -2.79 -16.16 15.39
C ALA A 139 -2.21 -14.95 16.16
N GLY A 140 -2.50 -13.71 15.72
CA GLY A 140 -1.94 -12.49 16.30
C GLY A 140 -0.52 -12.16 15.84
N ASP A 141 0.02 -12.91 14.88
CA ASP A 141 1.38 -12.74 14.38
C ASP A 141 1.41 -11.87 13.11
N PHE A 142 1.24 -10.56 13.31
CA PHE A 142 1.25 -9.59 12.22
C PHE A 142 2.58 -9.54 11.49
N TYR A 143 3.69 -9.65 12.22
CA TYR A 143 5.02 -9.59 11.63
C TYR A 143 5.26 -10.75 10.66
N ASN A 144 5.02 -12.00 11.07
CA ASN A 144 5.23 -13.12 10.17
C ASN A 144 4.21 -13.14 9.02
N GLY A 145 2.97 -12.67 9.25
CA GLY A 145 2.00 -12.51 8.17
C GLY A 145 2.46 -11.53 7.09
N ILE A 146 2.93 -10.35 7.49
CA ILE A 146 3.42 -9.33 6.56
C ILE A 146 4.70 -9.79 5.87
N ARG A 147 5.68 -10.29 6.62
CA ARG A 147 6.95 -10.78 6.06
C ARG A 147 6.74 -11.90 5.05
N ALA A 148 5.92 -12.91 5.40
CA ALA A 148 5.65 -14.01 4.48
C ALA A 148 4.84 -13.56 3.26
N GLY A 149 3.91 -12.62 3.45
CA GLY A 149 3.15 -12.00 2.37
C GLY A 149 4.05 -11.27 1.38
N THR A 150 4.93 -10.39 1.86
CA THR A 150 5.88 -9.65 0.99
C THR A 150 6.88 -10.59 0.31
N GLU A 151 7.38 -11.60 1.01
CA GLU A 151 8.23 -12.65 0.42
C GLU A 151 7.51 -13.39 -0.72
N GLN A 152 6.23 -13.71 -0.57
CA GLN A 152 5.48 -14.37 -1.64
C GLN A 152 5.20 -13.42 -2.81
N ILE A 153 4.89 -12.15 -2.55
CA ILE A 153 4.75 -11.13 -3.60
C ILE A 153 6.05 -11.03 -4.40
N MET A 154 7.20 -10.92 -3.73
CA MET A 154 8.51 -10.88 -4.38
C MET A 154 8.76 -12.11 -5.27
N LYS A 155 8.45 -13.32 -4.78
CA LYS A 155 8.61 -14.56 -5.57
C LYS A 155 7.72 -14.60 -6.81
N VAL A 156 6.49 -14.12 -6.70
CA VAL A 156 5.56 -14.05 -7.84
C VAL A 156 6.08 -13.06 -8.88
N VAL A 157 6.47 -11.87 -8.44
CA VAL A 157 7.05 -10.82 -9.31
C VAL A 157 8.39 -11.25 -9.90
N GLU A 158 9.15 -12.09 -9.21
CA GLU A 158 10.43 -12.60 -9.71
C GLU A 158 10.27 -13.38 -11.02
N GLY A 159 9.17 -14.11 -11.17
CA GLY A 159 8.83 -14.87 -12.37
C GLY A 159 8.31 -14.02 -13.53
N GLU A 160 8.00 -12.74 -13.31
CA GLU A 160 7.50 -11.84 -14.35
C GLU A 160 8.63 -11.36 -15.28
N ALA A 161 8.34 -11.30 -16.58
CA ALA A 161 9.30 -10.87 -17.60
C ALA A 161 9.32 -9.34 -17.73
N LEU A 162 9.95 -8.68 -16.76
CA LEU A 162 10.07 -7.21 -16.74
C LEU A 162 11.38 -6.71 -17.38
N PRO A 163 11.40 -5.46 -17.90
CA PRO A 163 12.64 -4.80 -18.28
C PRO A 163 13.62 -4.77 -17.11
N ALA A 164 14.90 -5.03 -17.37
CA ALA A 164 15.95 -5.05 -16.36
C ALA A 164 15.97 -3.74 -15.55
N ALA A 165 16.31 -3.83 -14.26
CA ALA A 165 16.59 -2.65 -13.46
C ALA A 165 17.68 -1.81 -14.14
N GLU A 166 17.46 -0.50 -14.27
CA GLU A 166 18.52 0.39 -14.75
C GLU A 166 19.66 0.35 -13.73
N LYS A 167 20.79 -0.23 -14.12
CA LYS A 167 22.01 -0.13 -13.31
C LYS A 167 22.42 1.33 -13.35
N ASN A 168 22.33 2.02 -12.22
CA ASN A 168 22.97 3.32 -12.04
C ASN A 168 24.48 3.12 -12.23
N ASN A 169 24.96 3.23 -13.47
CA ASN A 169 26.37 3.31 -13.81
C ASN A 169 26.89 4.67 -13.34
N ALA A 170 27.03 4.84 -12.03
CA ALA A 170 28.02 5.73 -11.47
C ALA A 170 29.39 5.04 -11.64
N THR A 171 29.89 5.01 -12.87
CA THR A 171 31.24 4.54 -13.18
C THR A 171 31.93 5.59 -14.03
N SER A 172 32.79 6.34 -13.35
CA SER A 172 34.02 6.95 -13.86
C SER A 172 33.93 7.73 -15.18
N SER A 173 33.48 8.98 -15.11
CA SER A 173 34.08 10.04 -15.94
C SER A 173 35.24 10.67 -15.15
N GLY A 174 36.29 9.88 -14.95
CA GLY A 174 37.58 10.34 -14.48
C GLY A 174 38.65 9.87 -15.47
N GLU A 175 39.53 10.78 -15.85
CA GLU A 175 40.78 10.56 -16.58
C GLU A 175 40.70 10.26 -18.09
N ARG A 176 40.97 11.29 -18.91
CA ARG A 176 42.25 11.43 -19.67
C ARG A 176 42.15 12.58 -20.70
N ASP A 177 42.43 13.80 -20.25
CA ASP A 177 42.98 14.84 -21.13
C ASP A 177 44.44 15.09 -20.68
N ILE A 178 45.29 14.14 -21.05
CA ILE A 178 46.69 14.43 -21.33
C ILE A 178 46.81 14.40 -22.85
N ASN A 179 47.13 15.54 -23.46
CA ASN A 179 48.19 15.67 -24.49
C ASN A 179 48.19 17.05 -25.19
N PHE A 180 49.43 17.59 -25.23
CA PHE A 180 50.02 18.71 -26.00
C PHE A 180 49.71 20.15 -25.59
#